data_AF-A0A2C9M4S0-F1
#
_entry.id   AF-A0A2C9M4S0-F1
#
_cell.length_a   1.000
_cell.length_b   1.000
_cell.length_c   1.000
_cell.angle_alpha   90.00
_cell.angle_beta   90.00
_cell.angle_gamma   90.00
#
_symmetry.space_group_name_H-M   'P 1'
#
loop_
_entity.id
_entity.type
_entity.pdbx_description
1 polymer ?
#
loop_
_entity_poly.entity_id
_entity_poly.type
_entity_poly.pdbx_seq_one_letter_code
_entity_poly.pdbx_strand_id
1 'polypeptide(L)'
;MDERHWWIAIKIQESFKLGNNDNPTHLEEFMCEESTLSKVNKFLKAGGPCRLFFYCEKTDAPEVTTREIHCTGNLATLKDVQLDKVTILYFLRNQVEKDVDLVKMERDIYCGELKHNTIETLNSLLSDIYIPLTRAQKNWGQCDEECQTSLMLSMDKFVTALNETAASMSHSRQWVSLF
;
A
#
# COMPACT_ATOMS: atom_id res chain seq x y z
N MET A 1 -3.99 3.80 23.62
CA MET A 1 -3.13 3.27 22.55
C MET A 1 -2.16 2.27 23.14
N ASP A 2 -1.69 1.31 22.35
CA ASP A 2 -0.66 0.34 22.72
C ASP A 2 0.47 0.32 21.68
N GLU A 3 1.47 -0.55 21.86
CA GLU A 3 2.64 -0.68 20.96
C GLU A 3 2.26 -0.82 19.48
N ARG A 4 1.12 -1.45 19.16
CA ARG A 4 0.68 -1.63 17.77
C ARG A 4 0.24 -0.32 17.13
N HIS A 5 -0.37 0.55 17.92
CA HIS A 5 -0.75 1.90 17.48
C HIS A 5 0.49 2.73 17.22
N TRP A 6 1.47 2.64 18.11
CA TRP A 6 2.74 3.36 17.97
C TRP A 6 3.54 2.88 16.76
N TRP A 7 3.58 1.57 16.50
CA TRP A 7 4.22 1.05 15.29
C TRP A 7 3.55 1.54 14.01
N ILE A 8 2.21 1.56 13.95
CA ILE A 8 1.47 2.16 12.82
C ILE A 8 1.82 3.65 12.69
N ALA A 9 1.86 4.40 13.79
CA ALA A 9 2.21 5.81 13.80
C ALA A 9 3.62 6.05 13.25
N ILE A 10 4.61 5.25 13.66
CA ILE A 10 5.99 5.32 13.13
C ILE A 10 5.98 5.09 11.61
N LYS A 11 5.24 4.10 11.12
CA LYS A 11 5.12 3.87 9.67
C LYS A 11 4.47 5.03 8.93
N ILE A 12 3.44 5.65 9.50
CA ILE A 12 2.84 6.88 8.96
C ILE A 12 3.89 8.00 8.88
N GLN A 13 4.64 8.22 9.97
CA GLN A 13 5.69 9.24 10.03
C GLN A 13 6.78 9.00 8.97
N GLU A 14 7.27 7.77 8.85
CA GLU A 14 8.28 7.36 7.87
C GLU A 14 7.78 7.58 6.43
N SER A 15 6.55 7.13 6.13
CA SER A 15 6.01 7.15 4.77
C SER A 15 5.70 8.55 4.25
N PHE A 16 5.11 9.40 5.10
CA PHE A 16 4.71 10.76 4.75
C PHE A 16 5.77 11.81 5.10
N LYS A 17 6.91 11.39 5.67
CA LYS A 17 8.03 12.25 6.07
C LYS A 17 7.59 13.38 7.01
N LEU A 18 6.71 13.05 7.94
CA LEU A 18 6.29 14.00 8.97
C LEU A 18 7.48 14.28 9.89
N GLY A 19 7.73 15.54 10.23
CA GLY A 19 8.64 15.86 11.32
C GLY A 19 10.11 16.15 10.98
N ASN A 20 10.38 17.09 10.08
CA ASN A 20 11.48 18.03 10.38
C ASN A 20 11.01 19.12 11.37
N ASN A 21 9.70 19.45 11.40
CA ASN A 21 9.09 20.47 12.29
C ASN A 21 7.86 20.00 13.09
N ASP A 22 7.31 18.81 12.83
CA ASP A 22 6.16 18.30 13.58
C ASP A 22 6.56 17.80 14.97
N ASN A 23 5.95 18.42 15.98
CA ASN A 23 6.00 17.99 17.37
C ASN A 23 5.34 16.60 17.47
N PRO A 24 5.97 15.59 18.11
CA PRO A 24 5.41 14.24 18.32
C PRO A 24 3.93 14.22 18.76
N THR A 25 3.51 15.28 19.45
CA THR A 25 2.15 15.54 19.90
C THR A 25 1.10 15.50 18.77
N HIS A 26 1.37 16.03 17.57
CA HIS A 26 0.34 16.12 16.51
C HIS A 26 -0.02 14.76 15.88
N LEU A 27 0.95 13.86 15.78
CA LEU A 27 0.72 12.51 15.27
C LEU A 27 -0.02 11.67 16.31
N GLU A 28 0.33 11.83 17.59
CA GLU A 28 -0.41 11.23 18.70
C GLU A 28 -1.86 11.71 18.73
N GLU A 29 -2.10 13.02 18.58
CA GLU A 29 -3.45 13.59 18.47
C GLU A 29 -4.23 12.96 17.33
N PHE A 30 -3.68 12.92 16.11
CA PHE A 30 -4.30 12.27 14.95
C PHE A 30 -4.63 10.79 15.21
N MET A 31 -3.72 10.05 15.84
CA MET A 31 -3.94 8.63 16.17
C MET A 31 -5.00 8.45 17.27
N CYS A 32 -5.21 9.45 18.12
CA CYS A 32 -6.23 9.47 19.17
C CYS A 32 -7.59 9.99 18.69
N GLU A 33 -7.68 10.61 17.50
CA GLU A 33 -8.96 11.01 16.93
C GLU A 33 -9.87 9.80 16.75
N GLU A 34 -11.11 9.88 17.22
CA GLU A 34 -12.07 8.77 17.19
C GLU A 34 -12.23 8.16 15.78
N SER A 35 -12.16 9.01 14.75
CA SER A 35 -12.29 8.58 13.36
C SER A 35 -11.13 7.69 12.86
N THR A 36 -9.94 7.85 13.46
CA THR A 36 -8.72 7.09 13.14
C THR A 36 -8.57 5.93 14.13
N LEU A 37 -8.67 6.23 15.43
CA LEU A 37 -8.53 5.27 16.53
C LEU A 37 -9.50 4.09 16.39
N SER A 38 -10.77 4.35 16.08
CA SER A 38 -11.77 3.29 15.89
C SER A 38 -11.43 2.35 14.72
N LYS A 39 -10.90 2.88 13.62
CA LYS A 39 -10.49 2.10 12.44
C LYS A 39 -9.26 1.25 12.75
N VAL A 40 -8.25 1.84 13.40
CA VAL A 40 -7.03 1.13 13.83
C VAL A 40 -7.38 0.03 14.82
N ASN A 41 -8.17 0.32 15.85
CA ASN A 41 -8.62 -0.68 16.82
C ASN A 41 -9.37 -1.83 16.14
N LYS A 42 -10.29 -1.53 15.23
CA LYS A 42 -11.03 -2.55 14.49
C LYS A 42 -10.09 -3.41 13.65
N PHE A 43 -9.13 -2.80 12.96
CA PHE A 43 -8.13 -3.50 12.16
C PHE A 43 -7.24 -4.45 13.00
N LEU A 44 -6.90 -4.08 14.24
CA LEU A 44 -6.03 -4.88 15.11
C LEU A 44 -6.74 -6.06 15.80
N LYS A 45 -8.07 -6.14 15.73
CA LYS A 45 -8.88 -7.16 16.41
C LYS A 45 -9.21 -8.37 15.52
N ALA A 46 -9.48 -9.51 16.15
CA ALA A 46 -10.06 -10.67 15.51
C ALA A 46 -11.40 -10.31 14.85
N GLY A 47 -11.65 -10.84 13.64
CA GLY A 47 -12.81 -10.49 12.82
C GLY A 47 -12.77 -9.06 12.25
N GLY A 48 -11.66 -8.34 12.44
CA GLY A 48 -11.42 -7.01 11.88
C GLY A 48 -11.23 -7.01 10.35
N PRO A 49 -11.18 -5.83 9.73
CA PRO A 49 -10.83 -5.72 8.31
C PRO A 49 -9.41 -6.24 8.06
N CYS A 50 -9.20 -6.86 6.91
CA CYS A 50 -7.89 -7.33 6.47
C CYS A 50 -7.02 -6.22 5.85
N ARG A 51 -7.53 -4.98 5.79
CA ARG A 51 -6.86 -3.85 5.15
C ARG A 51 -7.15 -2.54 5.88
N LEU A 52 -6.12 -1.71 5.98
CA LEU A 52 -6.17 -0.36 6.50
C LEU A 52 -5.25 0.51 5.65
N PHE A 53 -5.73 1.69 5.26
CA PHE A 53 -4.99 2.60 4.40
C PHE A 53 -4.89 3.97 5.05
N PHE A 54 -3.73 4.58 4.86
CA PHE A 54 -3.51 6.00 5.07
C PHE A 54 -3.10 6.60 3.75
N TYR A 55 -3.65 7.76 3.41
CA TYR A 55 -3.23 8.46 2.20
C TYR A 55 -3.16 9.96 2.43
N CYS A 56 -2.30 10.60 1.64
CA CYS A 56 -2.17 12.05 1.57
C CYS A 56 -1.98 12.42 0.10
N GLU A 57 -2.67 13.47 -0.34
CA GLU A 57 -2.40 14.10 -1.62
C GLU A 57 -1.16 14.98 -1.48
N LYS A 58 -0.19 14.85 -2.38
CA LYS A 58 0.96 15.76 -2.42
C LYS A 58 0.47 17.14 -2.83
N THR A 59 0.47 18.06 -1.88
CA THR A 59 0.42 19.49 -2.12
C THR A 59 1.78 20.00 -2.59
N ASP A 60 1.81 21.16 -3.26
CA ASP A 60 3.08 21.86 -3.60
C ASP A 60 3.82 22.38 -2.35
N ALA A 61 3.24 22.19 -1.16
CA ALA A 61 3.85 22.53 0.11
C ALA A 61 5.07 21.63 0.42
N PRO A 62 6.11 22.17 1.06
CA PRO A 62 7.35 21.44 1.33
C PRO A 62 7.22 20.35 2.41
N GLU A 63 6.18 20.43 3.25
CA GLU A 63 5.95 19.52 4.38
C GLU A 63 4.49 19.08 4.39
N VAL A 64 4.26 17.79 4.64
CA VAL A 64 2.92 17.22 4.88
C VAL A 64 2.62 17.33 6.36
N THR A 65 1.40 17.72 6.71
CA THR A 65 0.91 17.77 8.08
C THR A 65 -0.05 16.62 8.37
N THR A 66 -0.21 16.26 9.64
CA THR A 66 -1.14 15.19 10.05
C THR A 66 -2.60 15.46 9.65
N ARG A 67 -2.97 16.72 9.46
CA ARG A 67 -4.32 17.15 9.02
C ARG A 67 -4.64 16.78 7.57
N GLU A 68 -3.62 16.55 6.76
CA GLU A 68 -3.74 16.18 5.35
C GLU A 68 -3.77 14.65 5.16
N ILE A 69 -3.62 13.89 6.26
CA ILE A 69 -3.62 12.44 6.25
C ILE A 69 -5.03 11.92 6.48
N HIS A 70 -5.46 11.02 5.60
CA HIS A 70 -6.76 10.39 5.66
C HIS A 70 -6.63 8.90 6.00
N CYS A 71 -7.42 8.44 6.97
CA CYS A 71 -7.49 7.02 7.35
C CYS A 71 -8.76 6.36 6.78
N THR A 72 -8.61 5.30 5.97
CA THR A 72 -9.72 4.59 5.32
C THR A 72 -9.53 3.07 5.29
N GLY A 73 -10.64 2.31 5.24
CA GLY A 73 -10.64 0.85 5.04
C GLY A 73 -10.80 0.43 3.57
N ASN A 74 -11.00 1.38 2.66
CA ASN A 74 -11.10 1.14 1.23
C ASN A 74 -10.54 2.31 0.42
N LEU A 75 -9.97 2.04 -0.75
CA LEU A 75 -9.42 3.05 -1.65
C LEU A 75 -10.44 3.52 -2.72
N ALA A 76 -11.71 3.12 -2.61
CA ALA A 76 -12.74 3.52 -3.57
C ALA A 76 -13.00 5.04 -3.53
N THR A 77 -12.66 5.69 -2.41
CA THR A 77 -12.71 7.14 -2.24
C THR A 77 -11.72 7.89 -3.13
N LEU A 78 -10.72 7.23 -3.71
CA LEU A 78 -9.70 7.86 -4.56
C LEU A 78 -10.08 7.94 -6.05
N LYS A 79 -11.32 7.56 -6.41
CA LYS A 79 -11.76 7.47 -7.81
C LYS A 79 -11.57 8.77 -8.61
N ASP A 80 -11.71 9.91 -7.96
CA ASP A 80 -11.66 11.24 -8.58
C ASP A 80 -10.36 12.00 -8.25
N VAL A 81 -9.37 11.32 -7.65
CA VAL A 81 -8.10 11.92 -7.22
C VAL A 81 -7.00 11.67 -8.25
N GLN A 82 -6.10 12.64 -8.43
CA GLN A 82 -4.88 12.48 -9.23
C GLN A 82 -3.91 11.51 -8.53
N LEU A 83 -4.06 10.22 -8.79
CA LEU A 83 -3.30 9.14 -8.13
C LEU A 83 -1.78 9.30 -8.20
N ASP A 84 -1.25 9.94 -9.25
CA ASP A 84 0.18 10.24 -9.41
C ASP A 84 0.72 11.21 -8.35
N LYS A 85 -0.16 11.98 -7.72
CA LYS A 85 0.15 12.88 -6.61
C LYS A 85 -0.21 12.28 -5.25
N VAL A 86 -0.83 11.11 -5.19
CA VAL A 86 -1.19 10.50 -3.90
C VAL A 86 -0.06 9.61 -3.41
N THR A 87 0.26 9.72 -2.13
CA THR A 87 1.03 8.69 -1.42
C THR A 87 0.05 7.86 -0.60
N ILE A 88 0.10 6.53 -0.75
CA ILE A 88 -0.75 5.61 -0.01
C ILE A 88 0.14 4.68 0.80
N LEU A 89 -0.07 4.64 2.11
CA LEU A 89 0.48 3.63 3.02
C LEU A 89 -0.61 2.60 3.28
N TYR A 90 -0.32 1.33 2.99
CA TYR A 90 -1.24 0.23 3.28
C TYR A 90 -0.72 -0.65 4.40
N PHE A 91 -1.66 -1.21 5.15
CA PHE A 91 -1.47 -2.30 6.11
C PHE A 91 -2.44 -3.42 5.75
N LEU A 92 -1.92 -4.63 5.60
CA LEU A 92 -2.67 -5.81 5.20
C LEU A 92 -2.46 -6.94 6.19
N ARG A 93 -3.51 -7.74 6.40
CA ARG A 93 -3.48 -8.95 7.22
C ARG A 93 -3.90 -10.13 6.37
N ASN A 94 -3.07 -11.16 6.32
CA ASN A 94 -3.41 -12.41 5.61
C ASN A 94 -4.44 -13.26 6.38
N GLN A 95 -4.49 -13.11 7.71
CA GLN A 95 -5.33 -13.87 8.62
C GLN A 95 -5.98 -12.92 9.64
N VAL A 96 -7.29 -13.04 9.83
CA VAL A 96 -8.11 -12.14 10.67
C VAL A 96 -8.77 -12.85 11.84
N GLU A 97 -8.51 -14.13 12.04
CA GLU A 97 -9.16 -15.00 13.03
C GLU A 97 -8.70 -14.68 14.46
N LYS A 98 -7.56 -14.01 14.60
CA LYS A 98 -6.95 -13.66 15.88
C LYS A 98 -6.69 -12.16 15.96
N ASP A 99 -6.51 -11.65 17.17
CA ASP A 99 -5.98 -10.31 17.37
C ASP A 99 -4.53 -10.25 16.84
N VAL A 100 -4.11 -9.08 16.36
CA VAL A 100 -2.71 -8.82 16.02
C VAL A 100 -1.86 -8.90 17.29
N ASP A 101 -0.74 -9.62 17.22
CA ASP A 101 0.21 -9.77 18.32
C ASP A 101 0.70 -8.40 18.82
N LEU A 102 0.69 -8.21 20.14
CA LEU A 102 1.07 -6.94 20.79
C LEU A 102 2.55 -6.60 20.63
N VAL A 103 3.42 -7.61 20.46
CA VAL A 103 4.88 -7.46 20.45
C VAL A 103 5.45 -7.76 19.07
N LYS A 104 4.86 -8.72 18.34
CA LYS A 104 5.33 -9.22 17.04
C LYS A 104 4.36 -8.92 15.90
N MET A 105 3.79 -7.72 15.91
CA MET A 105 2.80 -7.26 14.92
C MET A 105 3.26 -7.38 13.46
N GLU A 106 4.56 -7.26 13.18
CA GLU A 106 5.15 -7.41 11.84
C GLU A 106 4.99 -8.83 11.25
N ARG A 107 4.70 -9.83 12.09
CA ARG A 107 4.38 -11.18 11.62
C ARG A 107 2.95 -11.30 11.10
N ASP A 108 2.07 -10.45 11.59
CA ASP A 108 0.64 -10.49 11.30
C ASP A 108 0.22 -9.42 10.29
N ILE A 109 0.97 -8.32 10.22
CA ILE A 109 0.71 -7.17 9.39
C ILE A 109 1.84 -6.96 8.37
N TYR A 110 1.46 -6.96 7.10
CA TYR A 110 2.29 -6.51 5.99
C TYR A 110 2.01 -5.04 5.74
N CYS A 111 3.04 -4.21 5.68
CA CYS A 111 2.88 -2.82 5.30
C CYS A 111 3.73 -2.48 4.09
N GLY A 112 3.28 -1.51 3.33
CA GLY A 112 4.05 -0.98 2.21
C GLY A 112 3.45 0.30 1.68
N GLU A 113 4.19 0.92 0.77
CA GLU A 113 3.84 2.21 0.20
C GLU A 113 3.55 2.06 -1.28
N LEU A 114 2.51 2.75 -1.73
CA LEU A 114 2.24 2.98 -3.14
C LEU A 114 2.47 4.46 -3.42
N LYS A 115 3.45 4.71 -4.29
CA LYS A 115 3.83 6.03 -4.77
C LYS A 115 3.90 5.95 -6.29
N HIS A 116 3.69 7.08 -6.96
CA HIS A 116 3.84 7.19 -8.41
C HIS A 116 2.79 6.36 -9.20
N ASN A 117 3.12 6.05 -10.46
CA ASN A 117 2.25 5.31 -11.36
C ASN A 117 2.08 3.86 -10.89
N THR A 118 0.86 3.51 -10.44
CA THR A 118 0.53 2.17 -9.94
C THR A 118 0.82 1.06 -10.96
N ILE A 119 0.66 1.33 -12.26
CA ILE A 119 0.91 0.34 -13.32
C ILE A 119 2.41 0.02 -13.41
N GLU A 120 3.26 1.05 -13.35
CA GLU A 120 4.72 0.88 -13.36
C GLU A 120 5.18 0.12 -12.11
N THR A 121 4.67 0.51 -10.93
CA THR A 121 5.01 -0.20 -9.68
C THR A 121 4.58 -1.67 -9.71
N LEU A 122 3.36 -1.96 -10.18
CA LEU A 122 2.88 -3.34 -10.31
C LEU A 122 3.73 -4.15 -11.27
N ASN A 123 4.12 -3.55 -12.40
CA ASN A 123 4.97 -4.18 -13.39
C ASN A 123 6.35 -4.54 -12.80
N SER A 124 7.01 -3.62 -12.10
CA SER A 124 8.28 -3.89 -11.43
C SER A 124 8.15 -4.97 -10.36
N LEU A 125 7.10 -4.92 -9.52
CA LEU A 125 6.85 -5.94 -8.50
C LEU A 125 6.69 -7.34 -9.12
N LEU A 126 5.93 -7.45 -10.21
CA LEU A 126 5.72 -8.73 -10.89
C LEU A 126 6.99 -9.21 -11.58
N SER A 127 7.61 -8.37 -12.40
CA SER A 127 8.75 -8.74 -13.25
C SER A 127 10.01 -9.03 -12.45
N ASP A 128 10.32 -8.21 -11.44
CA ASP A 128 11.61 -8.24 -10.75
C ASP A 128 11.58 -9.10 -9.47
N ILE A 129 10.39 -9.29 -8.87
CA ILE A 129 10.25 -9.98 -7.58
C ILE A 129 9.40 -11.24 -7.72
N TYR A 130 8.11 -11.10 -8.04
CA TYR A 130 7.18 -12.21 -7.90
C TYR A 130 7.37 -13.30 -8.96
N ILE A 131 7.61 -12.95 -10.22
CA ILE A 131 7.83 -13.95 -11.28
C ILE A 131 9.10 -14.77 -11.01
N PRO A 132 10.29 -14.17 -10.71
CA PRO A 132 11.48 -14.94 -10.35
C PRO A 132 11.27 -15.85 -9.14
N LEU A 133 10.63 -15.35 -8.08
CA LEU A 133 10.35 -16.14 -6.87
C LEU A 133 9.39 -17.30 -7.16
N THR A 134 8.35 -17.05 -7.96
CA THR A 134 7.38 -18.08 -8.36
C THR A 134 8.07 -19.16 -9.20
N ARG A 135 8.96 -18.79 -10.12
CA ARG A 135 9.77 -19.76 -10.90
C ARG A 135 10.71 -20.59 -10.02
N ALA A 136 11.26 -20.00 -8.96
CA ALA A 136 12.14 -20.69 -8.02
C ALA A 136 11.38 -21.55 -7.00
N GLN A 137 10.06 -21.43 -6.92
CA GLN A 137 9.25 -22.17 -5.97
C GLN A 137 9.27 -23.66 -6.29
N LYS A 138 9.62 -24.47 -5.28
CA LYS A 138 9.67 -25.93 -5.40
C LYS A 138 8.37 -26.61 -4.97
N ASN A 139 7.70 -26.04 -3.97
CA ASN A 139 6.46 -26.59 -3.44
C ASN A 139 5.26 -25.83 -4.00
N TRP A 140 4.56 -26.46 -4.94
CA TRP A 140 3.36 -25.94 -5.57
C TRP A 140 2.06 -26.58 -5.02
N GLY A 141 2.18 -27.34 -3.92
CA GLY A 141 1.05 -28.05 -3.33
C GLY A 141 0.48 -29.09 -4.29
N GLN A 142 -0.78 -28.92 -4.68
CA GLN A 142 -1.52 -29.83 -5.56
C GLN A 142 -1.48 -29.42 -7.04
N CYS A 143 -0.77 -28.35 -7.38
CA CYS A 143 -0.70 -27.83 -8.74
C CYS A 143 0.27 -28.69 -9.58
N ASP A 144 -0.23 -29.28 -10.65
CA ASP A 144 0.58 -30.08 -11.59
C ASP A 144 1.45 -29.19 -12.51
N GLU A 145 2.39 -29.82 -13.23
CA GLU A 145 3.35 -29.12 -14.09
C GLU A 145 2.67 -28.32 -15.22
N GLU A 146 1.53 -28.79 -15.71
CA GLU A 146 0.76 -28.10 -16.75
C GLU A 146 0.15 -26.80 -16.21
N CYS A 147 -0.48 -26.87 -15.04
CA CYS A 147 -1.05 -25.70 -14.35
C CYS A 147 0.04 -24.70 -13.95
N GLN A 148 1.21 -25.18 -13.50
CA GLN A 148 2.38 -24.32 -13.24
C GLN A 148 2.83 -23.58 -14.49
N THR A 149 3.00 -24.30 -15.61
CA THR A 149 3.39 -23.72 -16.90
C THR A 149 2.37 -22.69 -17.38
N SER A 150 1.08 -23.02 -17.28
CA SER A 150 -0.03 -22.14 -17.65
C SER A 150 -0.07 -20.85 -16.83
N LEU A 151 0.16 -20.94 -15.50
CA LEU A 151 0.25 -19.77 -14.64
C LEU A 151 1.41 -18.88 -15.08
N MET A 152 2.60 -19.44 -15.30
CA MET A 152 3.77 -18.65 -15.68
C MET A 152 3.58 -17.95 -17.02
N LEU A 153 3.01 -18.64 -18.01
CA LEU A 153 2.67 -18.04 -19.30
C LEU A 153 1.65 -16.91 -19.16
N SER A 154 0.69 -17.04 -18.23
CA SER A 154 -0.32 -16.01 -17.97
C SER A 154 0.30 -14.79 -17.28
N MET A 155 1.23 -15.00 -16.34
CA MET A 155 1.97 -13.91 -15.69
C MET A 155 2.84 -13.14 -16.69
N ASP A 156 3.55 -13.85 -17.58
CA ASP A 156 4.37 -13.21 -18.62
C ASP A 156 3.49 -12.38 -19.58
N LYS A 157 2.35 -12.91 -20.03
CA LYS A 157 1.38 -12.16 -20.86
C LYS A 157 0.83 -10.93 -20.14
N PHE A 158 0.53 -11.04 -18.85
CA PHE A 158 0.01 -9.93 -18.07
C PHE A 158 1.05 -8.82 -17.94
N VAL A 159 2.32 -9.15 -17.68
CA VAL A 159 3.42 -8.19 -17.67
C VAL A 159 3.59 -7.50 -19.01
N THR A 160 3.49 -8.23 -20.14
CA THR A 160 3.52 -7.62 -21.47
C THR A 160 2.41 -6.60 -21.65
N ALA A 161 1.18 -6.94 -21.26
CA ALA A 161 0.04 -6.00 -21.33
C ALA A 161 0.23 -4.76 -20.43
N LEU A 162 0.82 -4.92 -19.25
CA LEU A 162 1.17 -3.79 -18.38
C LEU A 162 2.21 -2.86 -19.02
N ASN A 163 3.25 -3.44 -19.65
CA ASN A 163 4.28 -2.68 -20.37
C ASN A 163 3.70 -1.88 -21.54
N GLU A 164 2.85 -2.50 -22.36
CA GLU A 164 2.17 -1.83 -23.47
C GLU A 164 1.28 -0.67 -22.97
N THR A 165 0.55 -0.90 -21.88
CA THR A 165 -0.29 0.13 -21.25
C THR A 165 0.56 1.30 -20.74
N ALA A 166 1.65 1.02 -20.01
CA ALA A 166 2.55 2.06 -19.51
C ALA A 166 3.18 2.88 -20.66
N ALA A 167 3.58 2.23 -21.75
CA ALA A 167 4.11 2.91 -22.95
C ALA A 167 3.07 3.81 -23.63
N SER A 168 1.81 3.36 -23.70
CA SER A 168 0.73 4.19 -24.25
C SER A 168 0.44 5.44 -23.40
N MET A 169 0.58 5.33 -22.07
CA MET A 169 0.37 6.42 -21.13
C MET A 169 1.49 7.46 -21.19
N SER A 170 2.75 7.03 -21.36
CA SER A 170 3.89 7.94 -21.50
C SER A 170 3.86 8.72 -22.82
N HIS A 171 3.45 8.08 -23.92
CA HIS A 171 3.22 8.76 -25.21
C HIS A 171 2.08 9.77 -25.15
N SER A 172 1.02 9.49 -24.39
CA SER A 172 -0.12 10.40 -24.22
C SER A 172 0.28 11.68 -23.46
N ARG A 173 1.21 11.59 -22.49
CA ARG A 173 1.71 12.76 -21.75
C ARG A 173 2.57 13.70 -22.61
N GLN A 174 3.31 13.18 -23.58
CA GLN A 174 4.14 14.00 -24.48
C GLN A 174 3.32 14.88 -25.44
N TRP A 175 2.12 14.44 -25.82
CA TRP A 175 1.24 15.19 -26.71
C TRP A 175 0.49 16.33 -26.01
N VAL A 176 0.17 16.18 -24.72
CA VAL A 176 -0.52 17.23 -23.94
C VAL A 176 0.41 18.40 -23.59
N SER A 177 1.72 18.18 -23.49
CA SER A 177 2.72 19.23 -23.22
C SER A 177 3.10 20.09 -24.43
N LEU A 178 2.49 19.87 -25.60
CA LEU A 178 2.79 20.58 -26.85
C LEU A 178 1.68 21.57 -27.29
N PHE A 179 0.72 21.88 -26.42
CA PHE A 179 -0.34 22.86 -26.67
C PHE A 179 -0.51 23.83 -25.51
#